data_AF-A0AAU5WNU1-F1
#
_entry.id   AF-A0AAU5WNU1-F1
#
_cell.length_a   1.000
_cell.length_b   1.000
_cell.length_c   1.000
_cell.angle_alpha   90.00
_cell.angle_beta   90.00
_cell.angle_gamma   90.00
#
_symmetry.space_group_name_H-M   'P 1'
#
loop_
_entity.id
_entity.type
_entity.pdbx_description
1 polymer ?
#
loop_
_entity_poly.entity_id
_entity_poly.type
_entity_poly.pdbx_seq_one_letter_code
_entity_poly.pdbx_strand_id
1 'polypeptide(L)'
;MKRLAGTIALTIGAAVALSGCELGFGGSTRDVDHSYQVTGQVNRVKVASRGGDVEIVGADVTAVEVRERLNYSTHRRPATTHALARGELSLGYTCPEAHGIGTSNCNVGYLVRVPRATAVELRVHAGDIRLKDLRSSVSALADLGDVTGTGLRGTPDGSVSATADAGDVRLTFASPPGSIVTRADSGATEIKVPRAGRYAVDAKSTYGHRTVGTSGDPTAKITINARSDSGDISVVPY
;
A
#
# COMPACT_ATOMS: atom_id res chain seq x y z
N MET A 1 57.50 46.93 58.77
CA MET A 1 56.36 47.42 59.56
C MET A 1 55.13 47.49 58.66
N LYS A 2 54.06 46.76 59.03
CA LYS A 2 52.63 46.91 58.63
C LYS A 2 52.27 46.72 57.13
N ARG A 3 51.13 46.17 56.70
CA ARG A 3 50.03 45.30 57.19
C ARG A 3 49.16 45.02 55.93
N LEU A 4 48.78 43.75 55.73
CA LEU A 4 47.49 43.18 55.23
C LEU A 4 46.61 43.86 54.14
N ALA A 5 45.89 42.93 53.46
CA ALA A 5 44.68 43.04 52.60
C ALA A 5 44.98 43.19 51.10
N GLY A 6 44.46 42.37 50.17
CA GLY A 6 43.34 41.44 50.19
C GLY A 6 42.37 41.86 49.08
N THR A 7 42.43 41.23 47.89
CA THR A 7 41.44 41.47 46.84
C THR A 7 41.27 40.24 45.94
N ILE A 8 40.06 39.68 46.00
CA ILE A 8 39.53 38.63 45.14
C ILE A 8 39.04 39.31 43.84
N ALA A 9 39.46 38.84 42.66
CA ALA A 9 38.89 39.22 41.37
C ALA A 9 38.96 38.00 40.44
N LEU A 10 37.89 37.22 40.33
CA LEU A 10 36.80 37.28 39.33
C LEU A 10 37.22 36.87 37.91
N THR A 11 36.60 35.78 37.48
CA THR A 11 36.67 35.00 36.23
C THR A 11 36.37 35.79 34.95
N ILE A 12 37.06 35.45 33.85
CA ILE A 12 36.52 35.57 32.48
C ILE A 12 36.82 34.25 31.76
N GLY A 13 35.84 33.33 31.77
CA GLY A 13 35.82 32.20 30.84
C GLY A 13 35.26 32.68 29.51
N ALA A 14 36.06 32.58 28.45
CA ALA A 14 35.63 32.88 27.09
C ALA A 14 34.70 31.75 26.59
N ALA A 15 33.39 31.95 26.69
CA ALA A 15 32.42 31.13 25.98
C ALA A 15 32.33 31.64 24.54
N VAL A 16 32.98 30.92 23.61
CA VAL A 16 32.84 31.15 22.17
C VAL A 16 31.43 30.75 21.78
N ALA A 17 30.54 31.73 21.61
CA ALA A 17 29.25 31.52 20.96
C ALA A 17 29.50 31.30 19.47
N LEU A 18 29.63 30.04 19.06
CA LEU A 18 29.53 29.66 17.65
C LEU A 18 28.07 29.86 17.24
N SER A 19 27.74 31.06 16.77
CA SER A 19 26.52 31.30 16.01
C SER A 19 26.67 30.61 14.66
N GLY A 20 26.40 29.30 14.65
CA GLY A 20 26.21 28.52 13.43
C GLY A 20 24.93 28.99 12.74
N CYS A 21 25.05 29.98 11.85
CA CYS A 21 24.02 30.30 10.90
C CYS A 21 24.05 29.21 9.82
N GLU A 22 23.34 28.10 10.05
CA GLU A 22 23.21 27.06 9.04
C GLU A 22 22.27 27.57 7.94
N LEU A 23 22.86 28.01 6.82
CA LEU A 23 22.19 28.16 5.55
C LEU A 23 21.81 26.77 5.02
N GLY A 24 20.75 26.20 5.61
CA GLY A 24 20.16 24.95 5.16
C GLY A 24 19.45 25.13 3.83
N PHE A 25 20.17 25.02 2.72
CA PHE A 25 19.60 24.66 1.42
C PHE A 25 19.21 23.16 1.42
N GLY A 26 18.34 22.79 2.34
CA GLY A 26 17.76 21.46 2.44
C GLY A 26 16.25 21.59 2.46
N GLY A 27 15.58 21.24 1.36
CA GLY A 27 14.13 21.21 1.31
C GLY A 27 13.60 20.31 2.43
N SER A 28 12.92 20.89 3.42
CA SER A 28 12.44 20.09 4.54
C SER A 28 11.26 19.23 4.10
N THR A 29 11.44 17.91 4.17
CA THR A 29 10.36 16.93 4.03
C THR A 29 9.61 16.85 5.36
N ARG A 30 8.29 16.71 5.30
CA ARG A 30 7.38 16.56 6.43
C ARG A 30 6.72 15.20 6.34
N ASP A 31 6.69 14.50 7.46
CA ASP A 31 5.93 13.28 7.67
C ASP A 31 4.85 13.55 8.72
N VAL A 32 3.59 13.35 8.35
CA VAL A 32 2.45 13.59 9.23
C VAL A 32 1.50 12.40 9.18
N ASP A 33 1.19 11.85 10.35
CA ASP A 33 0.16 10.84 10.52
C ASP A 33 -1.19 11.49 10.85
N HIS A 34 -2.24 11.03 10.19
CA HIS A 34 -3.62 11.38 10.50
C HIS A 34 -4.44 10.10 10.68
N SER A 35 -5.38 10.08 11.62
CA SER A 35 -6.20 8.88 11.86
C SER A 35 -7.63 9.27 12.19
N TYR A 36 -8.58 8.54 11.62
CA TYR A 36 -10.01 8.77 11.84
C TYR A 36 -10.79 7.47 11.63
N GLN A 37 -12.02 7.47 12.13
CA GLN A 37 -12.98 6.39 11.93
C GLN A 37 -14.09 6.88 11.02
N VAL A 38 -14.51 6.03 10.09
CA VAL A 38 -15.67 6.27 9.24
C VAL A 38 -16.84 5.46 9.82
N THR A 39 -17.79 6.18 10.40
CA THR A 39 -19.03 5.61 10.92
C THR A 39 -20.07 5.47 9.81
N GLY A 40 -20.74 4.33 9.76
CA GLY A 40 -21.73 4.01 8.74
C GLY A 40 -21.49 2.61 8.17
N GLN A 41 -22.48 2.09 7.44
CA GLN A 41 -22.32 0.79 6.80
C GLN A 41 -21.40 0.91 5.57
N VAL A 42 -20.23 0.27 5.61
CA VAL A 42 -19.28 0.25 4.50
C VAL A 42 -19.23 -1.15 3.89
N ASN A 43 -19.81 -1.29 2.70
CA ASN A 43 -19.82 -2.53 1.93
C ASN A 43 -18.64 -2.58 0.94
N ARG A 44 -18.13 -1.42 0.51
CA ARG A 44 -16.98 -1.31 -0.40
C ARG A 44 -16.05 -0.17 0.01
N VAL A 45 -14.74 -0.38 -0.11
CA VAL A 45 -13.72 0.66 -0.01
C VAL A 45 -13.05 0.84 -1.36
N LYS A 46 -12.96 2.10 -1.79
CA LYS A 46 -12.28 2.52 -3.00
C LYS A 46 -11.15 3.49 -2.64
N VAL A 47 -9.93 3.19 -3.09
CA VAL A 47 -8.77 4.06 -2.87
C VAL A 47 -8.13 4.38 -4.21
N ALA A 48 -7.92 5.67 -4.47
CA ALA A 48 -7.14 6.14 -5.60
C ALA A 48 -5.95 6.96 -5.09
N SER A 49 -4.75 6.45 -5.28
CA SER A 49 -3.51 7.09 -4.84
C SER A 49 -2.56 7.33 -6.02
N ARG A 50 -1.96 8.51 -6.08
CA ARG A 50 -0.88 8.79 -7.04
C ARG A 50 0.50 8.34 -6.52
N GLY A 51 0.61 8.10 -5.22
CA GLY A 51 1.88 7.92 -4.55
C GLY A 51 1.66 7.48 -3.11
N GLY A 52 2.46 6.50 -2.66
CA GLY A 52 2.46 5.99 -1.30
C GLY A 52 1.74 4.65 -1.17
N ASP A 53 2.22 3.84 -0.24
CA ASP A 53 1.73 2.48 -0.02
C ASP A 53 0.30 2.45 0.50
N VAL A 54 -0.46 1.45 0.05
CA VAL A 54 -1.84 1.20 0.51
C VAL A 54 -1.93 -0.18 1.12
N GLU A 55 -2.24 -0.23 2.41
CA GLU A 55 -2.49 -1.46 3.16
C GLU A 55 -3.96 -1.53 3.60
N ILE A 56 -4.67 -2.60 3.21
CA ILE A 56 -6.03 -2.90 3.66
C ILE A 56 -6.02 -4.19 4.47
N VAL A 57 -6.51 -4.10 5.70
CA VAL A 57 -6.59 -5.24 6.64
C VAL A 57 -8.05 -5.52 6.98
N GLY A 58 -8.53 -6.70 6.57
CA GLY A 58 -9.78 -7.26 7.05
C GLY A 58 -9.65 -7.61 8.54
N ALA A 59 -10.51 -7.03 9.37
CA ALA A 59 -10.52 -7.23 10.81
C ALA A 59 -11.96 -7.39 11.33
N ASP A 60 -12.08 -7.90 12.54
CA ASP A 60 -13.38 -8.03 13.23
C ASP A 60 -13.73 -6.69 13.90
N VAL A 61 -13.96 -5.68 13.06
CA VAL A 61 -14.31 -4.30 13.42
C VAL A 61 -15.67 -3.93 12.85
N THR A 62 -16.39 -3.02 13.51
CA THR A 62 -17.72 -2.55 13.07
C THR A 62 -17.68 -1.23 12.32
N ALA A 63 -16.63 -0.42 12.55
CA ALA A 63 -16.35 0.81 11.82
C ALA A 63 -15.05 0.66 11.02
N VAL A 64 -14.94 1.40 9.92
CA VAL A 64 -13.69 1.45 9.15
C VAL A 64 -12.74 2.41 9.83
N GLU A 65 -11.51 1.97 10.09
CA GLU A 65 -10.45 2.79 10.68
C GLU A 65 -9.44 3.14 9.59
N VAL A 66 -9.19 4.43 9.39
CA VAL A 66 -8.26 4.92 8.37
C VAL A 66 -7.11 5.62 9.06
N ARG A 67 -5.87 5.25 8.71
CA ARG A 67 -4.66 5.99 9.01
C ARG A 67 -4.01 6.45 7.71
N GLU A 68 -3.82 7.76 7.58
CA GLU A 68 -3.17 8.41 6.46
C GLU A 68 -1.75 8.83 6.87
N ARG A 69 -0.76 8.52 6.03
CA ARG A 69 0.64 8.93 6.18
C ARG A 69 0.97 9.92 5.07
N LEU A 70 1.04 11.20 5.41
CA LEU A 70 1.32 12.27 4.48
C LEU A 70 2.82 12.51 4.46
N ASN A 71 3.48 12.30 3.31
CA ASN A 71 4.87 12.70 3.10
C ASN A 71 4.94 13.76 1.98
N TYR A 72 5.45 14.93 2.37
CA TYR A 72 5.45 16.09 1.48
C TYR A 72 6.56 17.09 1.75
N SER A 73 7.00 17.77 0.70
CA SER A 73 7.94 18.90 0.80
C SER A 73 7.26 20.15 1.34
N THR A 74 8.03 21.09 1.90
CA THR A 74 7.50 22.36 2.44
C THR A 74 6.58 23.07 1.42
N HIS A 75 5.41 23.55 1.86
CA HIS A 75 4.32 24.15 1.05
C HIS A 75 3.59 23.19 0.07
N ARG A 76 3.84 21.88 0.14
CA ARG A 76 3.20 20.88 -0.74
C ARG A 76 2.31 19.90 0.02
N ARG A 77 1.69 20.37 1.10
CA ARG A 77 0.81 19.54 1.93
C ARG A 77 -0.34 18.97 1.07
N PRO A 78 -0.54 17.65 1.01
CA PRO A 78 -1.67 17.07 0.29
C PRO A 78 -2.98 17.41 1.01
N ALA A 79 -4.04 17.58 0.23
CA ALA A 79 -5.40 17.70 0.73
C ALA A 79 -6.10 16.35 0.57
N THR A 80 -6.29 15.62 1.68
CA THR A 80 -6.97 14.33 1.69
C THR A 80 -8.49 14.52 1.67
N THR A 81 -9.19 13.61 1.00
CA THR A 81 -10.64 13.59 0.89
C THR A 81 -11.14 12.19 1.19
N HIS A 82 -12.23 12.10 1.95
CA HIS A 82 -12.97 10.86 2.16
C HIS A 82 -14.47 11.13 2.02
N ALA A 83 -15.19 10.21 1.38
CA ALA A 83 -16.63 10.30 1.21
C ALA A 83 -17.28 8.92 1.33
N LEU A 84 -18.34 8.82 2.14
CA LEU A 84 -19.17 7.62 2.22
C LEU A 84 -20.50 7.88 1.53
N ALA A 85 -20.76 7.18 0.43
CA ALA A 85 -22.00 7.29 -0.33
C ALA A 85 -22.54 5.90 -0.67
N ARG A 86 -23.79 5.61 -0.30
CA ARG A 86 -24.47 4.32 -0.60
C ARG A 86 -23.67 3.07 -0.19
N GLY A 87 -22.90 3.18 0.90
CA GLY A 87 -22.06 2.09 1.40
C GLY A 87 -20.72 1.90 0.70
N GLU A 88 -20.34 2.79 -0.22
CA GLU A 88 -18.99 2.89 -0.77
C GLU A 88 -18.22 4.02 -0.09
N LEU A 89 -17.11 3.70 0.56
CA LEU A 89 -16.15 4.65 1.10
C LEU A 89 -15.07 4.91 0.03
N SER A 90 -15.01 6.14 -0.47
CA SER A 90 -13.96 6.61 -1.38
C SER A 90 -12.92 7.41 -0.61
N LEU A 91 -11.64 7.04 -0.76
CA LEU A 91 -10.48 7.75 -0.23
C LEU A 91 -9.60 8.26 -1.38
N GLY A 92 -9.12 9.49 -1.28
CA GLY A 92 -8.21 10.08 -2.25
C GLY A 92 -7.55 11.35 -1.74
N TYR A 93 -6.68 11.93 -2.55
CA TYR A 93 -6.04 13.20 -2.21
C TYR A 93 -5.61 14.00 -3.44
N THR A 94 -5.59 15.32 -3.28
CA THR A 94 -5.02 16.24 -4.26
C THR A 94 -3.71 16.82 -3.73
N CYS A 95 -2.80 17.12 -4.65
CA CYS A 95 -1.57 17.83 -4.36
C CYS A 95 -1.66 19.21 -4.98
N PRO A 96 -1.16 20.26 -4.30
CA PRO A 96 -0.99 21.56 -4.93
C PRO A 96 -0.13 21.42 -6.20
N GLU A 97 -0.46 22.17 -7.25
CA GLU A 97 0.34 22.23 -8.49
C GLU A 97 1.77 22.65 -8.17
N ALA A 98 2.73 22.05 -8.88
CA ALA A 98 4.14 22.37 -8.71
C ALA A 98 4.48 23.63 -9.52
N HIS A 99 4.69 24.75 -8.85
CA HIS A 99 5.38 25.90 -9.43
C HIS A 99 6.80 25.94 -8.85
N GLY A 100 7.81 25.47 -9.59
CA GLY A 100 9.22 25.51 -9.17
C GLY A 100 10.10 24.42 -9.79
N ILE A 101 11.42 24.60 -9.69
CA ILE A 101 12.46 23.65 -10.14
C ILE A 101 12.82 22.75 -8.94
N GLY A 102 12.55 21.44 -9.02
CA GLY A 102 12.98 20.44 -8.02
C GLY A 102 12.09 19.19 -7.91
N THR A 103 12.60 18.13 -7.26
CA THR A 103 11.84 16.91 -6.93
C THR A 103 10.98 17.15 -5.69
N SER A 104 9.72 17.53 -5.89
CA SER A 104 8.79 17.76 -4.78
C SER A 104 8.06 16.48 -4.39
N ASN A 105 8.18 16.08 -3.13
CA ASN A 105 7.41 14.99 -2.57
C ASN A 105 5.99 15.48 -2.27
N CYS A 106 4.98 14.71 -2.69
CA CYS A 106 3.59 14.86 -2.26
C CYS A 106 2.87 13.52 -2.48
N ASN A 107 2.79 12.73 -1.41
CA ASN A 107 2.17 11.42 -1.44
C ASN A 107 1.38 11.17 -0.14
N VAL A 108 0.46 10.21 -0.21
CA VAL A 108 -0.34 9.79 0.94
C VAL A 108 -0.41 8.29 0.95
N GLY A 109 0.22 7.67 1.94
CA GLY A 109 0.04 6.25 2.24
C GLY A 109 -1.20 6.02 3.08
N TYR A 110 -1.85 4.88 2.91
CA TYR A 110 -3.06 4.49 3.62
C TYR A 110 -2.87 3.17 4.35
N LEU A 111 -3.27 3.12 5.61
CA LEU A 111 -3.51 1.88 6.34
C LEU A 111 -4.98 1.87 6.76
N VAL A 112 -5.77 0.97 6.20
CA VAL A 112 -7.22 0.90 6.40
C VAL A 112 -7.60 -0.44 7.02
N ARG A 113 -8.26 -0.41 8.17
CA ARG A 113 -8.86 -1.60 8.79
C ARG A 113 -10.35 -1.61 8.49
N VAL A 114 -10.81 -2.68 7.85
CA VAL A 114 -12.19 -2.82 7.37
C VAL A 114 -12.85 -4.07 7.96
N PRO A 115 -14.19 -4.11 8.07
CA PRO A 115 -14.89 -5.37 8.26
C PRO A 115 -14.49 -6.38 7.18
N ARG A 116 -14.29 -7.63 7.55
CA ARG A 116 -13.74 -8.65 6.61
C ARG A 116 -14.57 -8.84 5.34
N ALA A 117 -15.88 -8.61 5.40
CA ALA A 117 -16.81 -8.78 4.28
C ALA A 117 -16.82 -7.58 3.30
N THR A 118 -16.05 -6.52 3.57
CA THR A 118 -15.97 -5.33 2.72
C THR A 118 -15.23 -5.63 1.42
N ALA A 119 -15.85 -5.29 0.29
CA ALA A 119 -15.22 -5.36 -1.03
C ALA A 119 -14.18 -4.24 -1.19
N VAL A 120 -13.13 -4.47 -1.98
CA VAL A 120 -12.00 -3.55 -2.09
C VAL A 120 -11.68 -3.25 -3.55
N GLU A 121 -11.52 -1.96 -3.89
CA GLU A 121 -11.06 -1.47 -5.19
C GLU A 121 -9.90 -0.47 -4.98
N LEU A 122 -8.70 -0.83 -5.41
CA LEU A 122 -7.49 -0.02 -5.23
C LEU A 122 -6.87 0.31 -6.58
N ARG A 123 -6.51 1.58 -6.77
CA ARG A 123 -5.63 2.03 -7.85
C ARG A 123 -4.51 2.87 -7.27
N VAL A 124 -3.27 2.44 -7.48
CA VAL A 124 -2.07 3.10 -6.98
C VAL A 124 -1.10 3.30 -8.13
N HIS A 125 -0.77 4.54 -8.45
CA HIS A 125 0.19 4.81 -9.53
C HIS A 125 1.64 4.51 -9.10
N ALA A 126 2.01 4.83 -7.86
CA ALA A 126 3.35 4.56 -7.34
C ALA A 126 3.30 4.17 -5.87
N GLY A 127 3.81 2.99 -5.53
CA GLY A 127 3.77 2.42 -4.19
C GLY A 127 3.11 1.06 -4.16
N ASP A 128 3.32 0.35 -3.06
CA ASP A 128 2.89 -1.04 -2.94
C ASP A 128 1.43 -1.14 -2.46
N ILE A 129 0.75 -2.18 -2.93
CA ILE A 129 -0.57 -2.59 -2.41
C ILE A 129 -0.41 -3.83 -1.54
N ARG A 130 -0.88 -3.75 -0.29
CA ARG A 130 -0.90 -4.86 0.66
C ARG A 130 -2.32 -5.14 1.11
N LEU A 131 -2.77 -6.37 0.91
CA LEU A 131 -4.12 -6.84 1.24
C LEU A 131 -4.01 -7.99 2.24
N LYS A 132 -4.78 -7.93 3.33
CA LYS A 132 -4.71 -8.94 4.38
C LYS A 132 -6.08 -9.36 4.90
N ASP A 133 -6.29 -10.67 5.02
CA ASP A 133 -7.42 -11.31 5.71
C ASP A 133 -8.83 -10.83 5.30
N LEU A 134 -8.97 -10.45 4.03
CA LEU A 134 -10.24 -10.08 3.40
C LEU A 134 -11.09 -11.31 3.04
N ARG A 135 -12.41 -11.17 3.15
CA ARG A 135 -13.40 -12.23 2.90
C ARG A 135 -14.39 -11.90 1.76
N SER A 136 -14.01 -10.99 0.88
CA SER A 136 -14.87 -10.46 -0.19
C SER A 136 -14.06 -10.25 -1.47
N SER A 137 -14.72 -9.76 -2.53
CA SER A 137 -14.08 -9.49 -3.81
C SER A 137 -13.05 -8.36 -3.71
N VAL A 138 -11.95 -8.50 -4.45
CA VAL A 138 -10.84 -7.54 -4.47
C VAL A 138 -10.46 -7.21 -5.91
N SER A 139 -10.25 -5.92 -6.17
CA SER A 139 -9.62 -5.42 -7.39
C SER A 139 -8.48 -4.49 -6.98
N ALA A 140 -7.25 -4.85 -7.36
CA ALA A 140 -6.06 -4.06 -7.05
C ALA A 140 -5.26 -3.83 -8.33
N LEU A 141 -4.85 -2.59 -8.55
CA LEU A 141 -4.03 -2.18 -9.68
C LEU A 141 -2.92 -1.26 -9.19
N ALA A 142 -1.68 -1.65 -9.45
CA ALA A 142 -0.48 -0.86 -9.19
C ALA A 142 0.27 -0.59 -10.50
N ASP A 143 0.53 0.66 -10.85
CA ASP A 143 1.31 0.94 -12.07
C ASP A 143 2.81 0.73 -11.79
N LEU A 144 3.30 1.25 -10.67
CA LEU A 144 4.69 1.12 -10.21
C LEU A 144 4.70 0.65 -8.74
N GLY A 145 4.81 -0.66 -8.54
CA GLY A 145 4.84 -1.27 -7.20
C GLY A 145 4.30 -2.69 -7.18
N ASP A 146 4.51 -3.36 -6.05
CA ASP A 146 4.06 -4.74 -5.86
C ASP A 146 2.60 -4.81 -5.40
N VAL A 147 1.90 -5.87 -5.80
CA VAL A 147 0.60 -6.24 -5.23
C VAL A 147 0.74 -7.52 -4.43
N THR A 148 0.64 -7.41 -3.10
CA THR A 148 0.72 -8.54 -2.18
C THR A 148 -0.60 -8.77 -1.45
N GLY A 149 -1.14 -10.00 -1.55
CA GLY A 149 -2.35 -10.43 -0.85
C GLY A 149 -2.08 -11.64 0.03
N THR A 150 -2.46 -11.59 1.31
CA THR A 150 -2.24 -12.67 2.28
C THR A 150 -3.51 -13.01 3.05
N GLY A 151 -3.70 -14.30 3.34
CA GLY A 151 -4.87 -14.78 4.10
C GLY A 151 -6.21 -14.53 3.41
N LEU A 152 -6.21 -14.35 2.08
CA LEU A 152 -7.40 -13.99 1.33
C LEU A 152 -8.41 -15.14 1.32
N ARG A 153 -9.68 -14.83 1.56
CA ARG A 153 -10.77 -15.82 1.59
C ARG A 153 -11.87 -15.39 0.63
N GLY A 154 -11.80 -15.89 -0.59
CA GLY A 154 -12.84 -15.67 -1.57
C GLY A 154 -14.13 -16.44 -1.27
N THR A 155 -15.21 -16.01 -1.93
CA THR A 155 -16.49 -16.73 -2.00
C THR A 155 -16.63 -17.39 -3.38
N PRO A 156 -17.46 -18.44 -3.53
CA PRO A 156 -17.65 -19.12 -4.81
C PRO A 156 -18.12 -18.18 -5.94
N ASP A 157 -18.91 -17.16 -5.63
CA ASP A 157 -19.39 -16.15 -6.60
C ASP A 157 -18.50 -14.89 -6.64
N GLY A 158 -17.46 -14.84 -5.81
CA GLY A 158 -16.54 -13.72 -5.70
C GLY A 158 -15.39 -13.80 -6.70
N SER A 159 -14.65 -12.70 -6.81
CA SER A 159 -13.47 -12.61 -7.66
C SER A 159 -12.34 -11.83 -6.99
N VAL A 160 -11.10 -12.20 -7.33
CA VAL A 160 -9.91 -11.43 -6.96
C VAL A 160 -9.13 -11.12 -8.23
N SER A 161 -8.93 -9.83 -8.49
CA SER A 161 -8.15 -9.30 -9.60
C SER A 161 -6.96 -8.50 -9.06
N ALA A 162 -5.75 -8.79 -9.53
CA ALA A 162 -4.53 -8.07 -9.17
C ALA A 162 -3.69 -7.78 -10.41
N THR A 163 -3.40 -6.51 -10.65
CA THR A 163 -2.57 -6.05 -11.78
C THR A 163 -1.39 -5.25 -11.27
N ALA A 164 -0.20 -5.54 -11.77
CA ALA A 164 1.02 -4.74 -11.57
C ALA A 164 1.68 -4.46 -12.93
N ASP A 165 1.82 -3.20 -13.34
CA ASP A 165 2.46 -2.91 -14.64
C ASP A 165 4.00 -3.04 -14.51
N ALA A 166 4.59 -2.46 -13.48
CA ALA A 166 5.97 -2.70 -13.08
C ALA A 166 6.05 -3.09 -11.60
N GLY A 167 6.16 -4.39 -11.34
CA GLY A 167 6.17 -4.97 -10.00
C GLY A 167 5.64 -6.40 -9.99
N ASP A 168 5.80 -7.06 -8.85
CA ASP A 168 5.35 -8.43 -8.67
C ASP A 168 3.91 -8.50 -8.17
N VAL A 169 3.21 -9.58 -8.55
CA VAL A 169 1.91 -9.95 -7.98
C VAL A 169 2.07 -11.22 -7.15
N ARG A 170 1.82 -11.15 -5.83
CA ARG A 170 1.92 -12.30 -4.91
C ARG A 170 0.63 -12.47 -4.13
N LEU A 171 -0.15 -13.51 -4.41
CA LEU A 171 -1.43 -13.77 -3.76
C LEU A 171 -1.43 -15.11 -3.03
N THR A 172 -1.79 -15.10 -1.75
CA THR A 172 -1.96 -16.31 -0.93
C THR A 172 -3.38 -16.41 -0.41
N PHE A 173 -4.08 -17.48 -0.81
CA PHE A 173 -5.48 -17.72 -0.50
C PHE A 173 -5.65 -18.74 0.61
N ALA A 174 -6.32 -18.37 1.69
CA ALA A 174 -6.82 -19.33 2.67
C ALA A 174 -8.10 -20.05 2.20
N SER A 175 -8.90 -19.40 1.35
CA SER A 175 -10.00 -20.01 0.60
C SER A 175 -10.07 -19.33 -0.77
N PRO A 176 -10.07 -20.07 -1.89
CA PRO A 176 -10.09 -19.47 -3.21
C PRO A 176 -11.48 -18.86 -3.53
N PRO A 177 -11.54 -17.72 -4.27
CA PRO A 177 -12.77 -17.25 -4.91
C PRO A 177 -13.14 -18.12 -6.12
N GLY A 178 -14.28 -17.87 -6.75
CA GLY A 178 -14.64 -18.52 -8.03
C GLY A 178 -13.74 -18.13 -9.20
N SER A 179 -13.16 -16.92 -9.16
CA SER A 179 -12.27 -16.42 -10.19
C SER A 179 -11.08 -15.65 -9.62
N ILE A 180 -9.88 -16.02 -10.06
CA ILE A 180 -8.63 -15.32 -9.78
C ILE A 180 -8.06 -14.84 -11.12
N VAL A 181 -7.81 -13.54 -11.23
CA VAL A 181 -7.20 -12.92 -12.40
C VAL A 181 -5.96 -12.15 -11.96
N THR A 182 -4.82 -12.44 -12.57
CA THR A 182 -3.58 -11.70 -12.33
C THR A 182 -2.93 -11.26 -13.63
N ARG A 183 -2.40 -10.04 -13.65
CA ARG A 183 -1.61 -9.53 -14.76
C ARG A 183 -0.36 -8.83 -14.24
N ALA A 184 0.80 -9.17 -14.81
CA ALA A 184 2.06 -8.49 -14.53
C ALA A 184 2.77 -8.14 -15.85
N ASP A 185 2.94 -6.87 -16.19
CA ASP A 185 3.58 -6.53 -17.47
C ASP A 185 5.10 -6.70 -17.36
N SER A 186 5.70 -6.19 -16.29
CA SER A 186 7.11 -6.39 -15.93
C SER A 186 7.22 -6.80 -14.46
N GLY A 187 7.27 -8.11 -14.23
CA GLY A 187 7.37 -8.70 -12.89
C GLY A 187 6.81 -10.11 -12.82
N ALA A 188 7.11 -10.80 -11.72
CA ALA A 188 6.68 -12.17 -11.51
C ALA A 188 5.27 -12.23 -10.90
N THR A 189 4.55 -13.30 -11.19
CA THR A 189 3.26 -13.62 -10.56
C THR A 189 3.39 -14.90 -9.76
N GLU A 190 3.11 -14.85 -8.46
CA GLU A 190 2.98 -16.02 -7.59
C GLU A 190 1.57 -16.12 -7.02
N ILE A 191 0.92 -17.27 -7.22
CA ILE A 191 -0.41 -17.58 -6.69
C ILE A 191 -0.30 -18.86 -5.85
N LYS A 192 -0.61 -18.75 -4.55
CA LYS A 192 -0.66 -19.84 -3.59
C LYS A 192 -2.10 -20.19 -3.25
N VAL A 193 -2.50 -21.43 -3.52
CA VAL A 193 -3.86 -21.94 -3.28
C VAL A 193 -3.86 -23.24 -2.45
N PRO A 194 -4.97 -23.58 -1.74
CA PRO A 194 -5.02 -24.82 -0.96
C PRO A 194 -4.89 -26.10 -1.81
N ARG A 195 -4.10 -27.08 -1.34
CA ARG A 195 -3.94 -28.40 -2.00
C ARG A 195 -5.25 -29.15 -2.30
N ALA A 196 -6.27 -28.97 -1.46
CA ALA A 196 -7.52 -29.71 -1.56
C ALA A 196 -8.45 -29.23 -2.69
N GLY A 197 -8.17 -28.07 -3.31
CA GLY A 197 -9.01 -27.52 -4.36
C GLY A 197 -8.75 -28.11 -5.75
N ARG A 198 -9.71 -27.91 -6.66
CA ARG A 198 -9.57 -28.17 -8.10
C ARG A 198 -9.60 -26.84 -8.84
N TYR A 199 -8.66 -26.64 -9.76
CA TYR A 199 -8.42 -25.35 -10.39
C TYR A 199 -8.29 -25.49 -11.90
N ALA A 200 -9.05 -24.68 -12.63
CA ALA A 200 -8.89 -24.49 -14.06
C ALA A 200 -7.85 -23.38 -14.25
N VAL A 201 -6.60 -23.76 -14.50
CA VAL A 201 -5.46 -22.83 -14.57
C VAL A 201 -5.11 -22.52 -16.02
N ASP A 202 -5.27 -21.26 -16.40
CA ASP A 202 -4.77 -20.68 -17.64
C ASP A 202 -3.68 -19.66 -17.31
N ALA A 203 -2.43 -20.08 -17.45
CA ALA A 203 -1.26 -19.26 -17.17
C ALA A 203 -0.42 -19.10 -18.45
N LYS A 204 -0.08 -17.86 -18.80
CA LYS A 204 0.75 -17.51 -19.96
C LYS A 204 1.75 -16.41 -19.61
N SER A 205 3.03 -16.73 -19.73
CA SER A 205 4.13 -15.75 -19.76
C SER A 205 4.66 -15.62 -21.19
N THR A 206 4.94 -14.40 -21.64
CA THR A 206 5.56 -14.17 -22.96
C THR A 206 7.08 -14.31 -22.86
N TYR A 207 7.69 -13.70 -21.86
CA TYR A 207 9.13 -13.76 -21.57
C TYR A 207 9.37 -14.18 -20.12
N GLY A 208 9.28 -15.48 -19.87
CA GLY A 208 9.48 -16.08 -18.55
C GLY A 208 9.08 -17.54 -18.51
N HIS A 209 9.26 -18.16 -17.37
CA HIS A 209 8.89 -19.55 -17.13
C HIS A 209 7.51 -19.66 -16.49
N ARG A 210 6.84 -20.76 -16.80
CA ARG A 210 5.54 -21.11 -16.23
C ARG A 210 5.66 -22.37 -15.39
N THR A 211 5.37 -22.25 -14.10
CA THR A 211 5.31 -23.37 -13.15
C THR A 211 3.90 -23.51 -12.61
N VAL A 212 3.27 -24.64 -12.87
CA VAL A 212 1.94 -24.98 -12.31
C VAL A 212 2.10 -26.27 -11.51
N GLY A 213 2.13 -26.15 -10.18
CA GLY A 213 2.30 -27.26 -9.25
C GLY A 213 0.98 -27.97 -8.87
N THR A 214 -0.16 -27.43 -9.30
CA THR A 214 -1.49 -28.04 -9.07
C THR A 214 -1.83 -28.97 -10.24
N SER A 215 -2.49 -30.12 -9.98
CA SER A 215 -3.12 -30.90 -11.05
C SER A 215 -4.26 -30.07 -11.65
N GLY A 216 -3.98 -29.39 -12.78
CA GLY A 216 -4.97 -28.56 -13.46
C GLY A 216 -6.16 -29.41 -13.92
N ASP A 217 -7.37 -28.93 -13.67
CA ASP A 217 -8.62 -29.54 -14.12
C ASP A 217 -9.37 -28.49 -14.94
N PRO A 218 -9.39 -28.61 -16.28
CA PRO A 218 -10.01 -27.59 -17.15
C PRO A 218 -11.53 -27.48 -16.95
N THR A 219 -12.16 -28.43 -16.25
CA THR A 219 -13.60 -28.41 -15.94
C THR A 219 -13.92 -27.89 -14.54
N ALA A 220 -12.89 -27.52 -13.76
CA ALA A 220 -13.08 -27.00 -12.43
C ALA A 220 -13.81 -25.63 -12.45
N LYS A 221 -14.69 -25.44 -11.45
CA LYS A 221 -15.44 -24.19 -11.28
C LYS A 221 -14.57 -23.01 -10.86
N ILE A 222 -13.47 -23.28 -10.15
CA ILE A 222 -12.53 -22.24 -9.72
C ILE A 222 -11.55 -21.99 -10.85
N THR A 223 -11.55 -20.76 -11.36
CA THR A 223 -10.70 -20.35 -12.48
C THR A 223 -9.53 -19.51 -12.00
N ILE A 224 -8.36 -19.75 -12.60
CA ILE A 224 -7.14 -18.96 -12.38
C ILE A 224 -6.63 -18.53 -13.75
N ASN A 225 -6.73 -17.24 -14.05
CA ASN A 225 -6.13 -16.64 -15.23
C ASN A 225 -4.92 -15.80 -14.82
N ALA A 226 -3.73 -16.22 -15.22
CA ALA A 226 -2.49 -15.52 -14.90
C ALA A 226 -1.75 -15.14 -16.17
N ARG A 227 -1.48 -13.85 -16.34
CA ARG A 227 -0.76 -13.30 -17.50
C ARG A 227 0.47 -12.56 -17.04
N SER A 228 1.58 -12.78 -17.72
CA SER A 228 2.78 -11.97 -17.57
C SER A 228 3.39 -11.71 -18.93
N ASP A 229 3.84 -10.50 -19.18
CA ASP A 229 4.55 -10.18 -20.42
C ASP A 229 6.04 -10.46 -20.24
N SER A 230 6.64 -9.95 -19.16
CA SER A 230 8.03 -10.25 -18.77
C SER A 230 8.12 -10.64 -17.30
N GLY A 231 8.28 -11.93 -17.02
CA GLY A 231 8.37 -12.48 -15.67
C GLY A 231 7.84 -13.90 -15.55
N ASP A 232 8.22 -14.57 -14.47
CA ASP A 232 7.79 -15.93 -14.19
C ASP A 232 6.37 -15.97 -13.64
N ILE A 233 5.62 -17.02 -13.99
CA ILE A 233 4.31 -17.30 -13.39
C ILE A 233 4.40 -18.61 -12.63
N SER A 234 4.11 -18.55 -11.33
CA SER A 234 4.07 -19.69 -10.43
C SER A 234 2.68 -19.82 -9.81
N VAL A 235 2.01 -20.94 -10.08
CA VAL A 235 0.76 -21.33 -9.41
C VAL A 235 1.04 -22.59 -8.63
N VAL A 236 1.16 -22.47 -7.31
CA VAL A 236 1.58 -23.58 -6.45
C VAL A 236 0.56 -23.87 -5.35
N PRO A 237 0.33 -25.16 -5.05
CA PRO A 237 -0.41 -25.51 -3.87
C PRO A 237 0.46 -25.29 -2.62
N TYR A 238 -0.14 -24.90 -1.49
CA TYR A 238 0.52 -24.89 -0.19
C TYR A 238 -0.03 -25.99 0.73
#